data_AF-A0A645I4Z6-F1
#
_entry.id   AF-A0A645I4Z6-F1
#
_cell.length_a   1.000
_cell.length_b   1.000
_cell.length_c   1.000
_cell.angle_alpha   90.00
_cell.angle_beta   90.00
_cell.angle_gamma   90.00
#
_symmetry.space_group_name_H-M   'P 1'
#
loop_
_entity.id
_entity.type
_entity.pdbx_description
1 polymer ?
#
loop_
_entity_poly.entity_id
_entity_poly.type
_entity_poly.pdbx_seq_one_letter_code
_entity_poly.pdbx_strand_id
1 'polypeptide(L)'
;MESLYGSLRFALIYLLSGLMGNLMSFAFNDSISAGASTSLFGLFAAAIVLGRQFPYNLGIQQMARSFTMLIFLNFFFGFFSAAVDNFGHLGGALGGALAAVFIAMPRTSKSQNGQRLLFLIIYFVNAIFFAYTGFMRAGFALY
;
A
#
# COMPACT_ATOMS: atom_id res chain seq x y z
N MET A 1 -1.74 -0.23 15.43
CA MET A 1 -2.26 -0.98 14.27
C MET A 1 -2.31 -2.47 14.53
N GLU A 2 -1.21 -3.10 14.92
CA GLU A 2 -1.20 -4.53 15.25
C GLU A 2 -2.21 -4.89 16.34
N SER A 3 -2.36 -4.06 17.38
CA SER A 3 -3.41 -4.21 18.39
C SER A 3 -4.86 -4.16 17.85
N LEU A 4 -5.08 -3.54 16.69
CA LEU A 4 -6.39 -3.41 16.05
C LEU A 4 -6.67 -4.56 15.07
N TYR A 5 -5.66 -4.95 14.28
CA TYR A 5 -5.78 -5.99 13.25
C TYR A 5 -5.45 -7.41 13.76
N GLY A 6 -4.63 -7.52 14.80
CA GLY A 6 -3.92 -8.73 15.20
C GLY A 6 -2.67 -8.97 14.33
N SER A 7 -1.68 -9.69 14.88
CA SER A 7 -0.35 -9.88 14.27
C SER A 7 -0.41 -10.46 12.85
N LEU A 8 -1.24 -11.48 12.61
CA LEU A 8 -1.34 -12.10 11.29
C LEU A 8 -1.86 -11.14 10.22
N ARG A 9 -2.94 -10.40 10.50
CA ARG A 9 -3.51 -9.45 9.53
C ARG A 9 -2.59 -8.27 9.29
N PHE A 10 -1.94 -7.79 10.35
CA PHE A 10 -0.91 -6.75 10.25
C PHE A 10 0.25 -7.20 9.35
N ALA A 11 0.76 -8.42 9.56
CA ALA A 11 1.81 -9.00 8.73
C ALA A 11 1.37 -9.16 7.27
N LEU A 12 0.14 -9.63 7.02
CA LEU A 12 -0.40 -9.74 5.66
C LEU A 12 -0.51 -8.37 4.97
N ILE A 13 -1.01 -7.34 5.66
CA ILE A 13 -1.07 -5.97 5.11
C ILE A 13 0.34 -5.49 4.77
N TYR A 14 1.31 -5.68 5.67
CA TYR A 14 2.70 -5.29 5.45
C TYR A 14 3.33 -5.98 4.23
N LEU A 15 3.15 -7.30 4.12
CA LEU A 15 3.71 -8.10 3.01
C LEU A 15 3.06 -7.75 1.66
N LEU A 16 1.74 -7.61 1.62
CA LEU A 16 1.01 -7.26 0.40
C LEU A 16 1.31 -5.82 -0.05
N SER A 17 1.46 -4.89 0.90
CA SER A 17 1.94 -3.55 0.60
C SER A 17 3.31 -3.57 -0.07
N GLY A 18 4.24 -4.36 0.49
CA GLY A 18 5.57 -4.53 -0.07
C GLY A 18 5.53 -5.12 -1.47
N LEU A 19 4.75 -6.18 -1.67
CA LEU A 19 4.57 -6.80 -2.98
C LEU A 19 4.09 -5.77 -4.03
N MET A 20 3.02 -5.03 -3.74
CA MET A 20 2.48 -4.04 -4.67
C MET A 20 3.47 -2.91 -4.96
N GLY A 21 4.18 -2.41 -3.94
CA GLY A 21 5.19 -1.37 -4.11
C GLY A 21 6.34 -1.84 -4.99
N ASN A 22 6.90 -3.01 -4.72
CA ASN A 22 8.00 -3.56 -5.54
C ASN A 22 7.53 -3.86 -6.97
N LEU A 23 6.29 -4.31 -7.19
CA LEU A 23 5.75 -4.49 -8.54
C LEU A 23 5.60 -3.16 -9.30
N MET A 24 5.11 -2.10 -8.65
CA MET A 24 4.98 -0.79 -9.29
C MET A 24 6.35 -0.15 -9.57
N SER A 25 7.31 -0.32 -8.66
CA SER A 25 8.70 0.06 -8.88
C SER A 25 9.29 -0.70 -10.08
N PHE A 26 9.14 -2.02 -10.13
CA PHE A 26 9.58 -2.84 -11.26
C PHE A 26 8.92 -2.44 -12.59
N ALA A 27 7.68 -1.94 -12.57
CA ALA A 27 6.98 -1.49 -13.75
C ALA A 27 7.50 -0.15 -14.31
N PHE A 28 7.89 0.79 -13.44
CA PHE A 28 8.06 2.21 -13.83
C PHE A 28 9.36 2.87 -13.36
N ASN A 29 10.12 2.29 -12.43
CA ASN A 29 11.39 2.83 -11.97
C ASN A 29 12.56 2.20 -12.73
N ASP A 30 13.39 3.00 -13.40
CA ASP A 30 14.51 2.52 -14.21
C ASP A 30 15.69 2.01 -13.35
N SER A 31 15.75 2.41 -12.08
CA SER A 31 16.76 1.95 -11.14
C SER A 31 16.34 0.67 -10.45
N ILE A 32 17.29 -0.24 -10.20
CA ILE A 32 17.04 -1.40 -9.34
C ILE A 32 16.72 -0.89 -7.94
N SER A 33 15.47 -1.08 -7.52
CA SER A 33 15.00 -0.70 -6.19
C SER A 33 14.20 -1.87 -5.59
N ALA A 34 14.61 -2.29 -4.40
CA ALA A 34 13.87 -3.24 -3.58
C ALA A 34 13.88 -2.71 -2.15
N GLY A 35 12.71 -2.34 -1.62
CA GLY A 35 12.65 -1.56 -0.39
C GLY A 35 11.60 -2.04 0.58
N ALA A 36 12.01 -2.32 1.82
CA ALA A 36 11.10 -2.50 2.95
C ALA A 36 10.27 -1.23 3.24
N SER A 37 10.76 -0.06 2.82
CA SER A 37 10.04 1.21 2.93
C SER A 37 8.71 1.22 2.16
N THR A 38 8.58 0.44 1.08
CA THR A 38 7.31 0.28 0.36
C THR A 38 6.21 -0.30 1.26
N SER A 39 6.54 -1.30 2.08
CA SER A 39 5.62 -1.88 3.07
C SER A 39 5.22 -0.87 4.15
N LEU A 40 6.14 0.01 4.57
CA LEU A 40 5.84 1.06 5.55
C LEU A 40 4.84 2.07 5.02
N PHE A 41 4.99 2.51 3.76
CA PHE A 41 4.02 3.39 3.11
C PHE A 41 2.63 2.75 3.02
N GLY A 42 2.56 1.45 2.77
CA GLY A 42 1.29 0.73 2.83
C GLY A 42 0.68 0.68 4.22
N LEU A 43 1.47 0.53 5.28
CA LEU A 43 0.97 0.66 6.65
C LEU A 43 0.47 2.08 6.95
N PHE A 44 1.15 3.12 6.45
CA PHE A 44 0.67 4.51 6.60
C PHE A 44 -0.69 4.68 5.92
N ALA A 45 -0.87 4.17 4.70
CA ALA A 45 -2.14 4.22 4.00
C ALA A 45 -3.22 3.37 4.69
N ALA A 46 -2.87 2.21 5.24
CA ALA A 46 -3.76 1.40 6.07
C ALA A 46 -4.24 2.15 7.33
N ALA A 47 -3.43 3.05 7.89
CA ALA A 47 -3.85 3.93 8.98
C ALA A 47 -4.97 4.87 8.59
N ILE A 48 -4.90 5.40 7.36
CA ILE A 48 -5.92 6.31 6.82
C ILE A 48 -7.23 5.55 6.64
N VAL A 49 -7.16 4.30 6.17
CA VAL A 49 -8.32 3.40 6.09
C VAL A 49 -8.92 3.16 7.48
N LEU A 50 -8.10 2.89 8.51
CA LEU A 50 -8.57 2.80 9.88
C LEU A 50 -9.24 4.10 10.36
N GLY A 51 -8.66 5.27 10.05
CA GLY A 51 -9.29 6.56 10.32
C GLY A 51 -10.70 6.66 9.73
N ARG A 52 -10.89 6.22 8.49
CA ARG A 52 -12.23 6.20 7.86
C ARG A 52 -13.19 5.20 8.51
N GLN A 53 -12.68 4.06 8.99
CA GLN A 53 -13.50 3.03 9.65
C GLN A 53 -13.89 3.40 11.08
N PHE A 54 -13.09 4.25 11.76
CA PHE A 54 -13.32 4.71 13.13
C PHE A 54 -13.40 6.25 13.21
N PRO A 55 -14.40 6.88 12.57
CA PRO A 55 -14.51 8.35 12.47
C PRO A 55 -14.56 9.06 13.83
N TYR A 56 -15.12 8.40 14.85
CA TYR A 56 -15.31 8.97 16.19
C TYR A 56 -14.20 8.64 17.20
N ASN A 57 -13.17 7.87 16.81
CA ASN A 57 -12.04 7.56 17.69
C ASN A 57 -10.90 8.58 17.49
N LEU A 58 -10.77 9.54 18.40
CA LEU A 58 -9.81 10.64 18.30
C LEU A 58 -8.35 10.15 18.17
N GLY A 59 -7.97 9.09 18.89
CA GLY A 59 -6.61 8.53 18.82
C GLY A 59 -6.30 7.93 17.44
N ILE A 60 -7.26 7.20 16.87
CA ILE A 60 -7.13 6.68 15.50
C ILE A 60 -7.12 7.83 14.48
N GLN A 61 -7.95 8.86 14.66
CA GLN A 61 -7.94 10.04 13.79
C GLN A 61 -6.61 10.79 13.83
N GLN A 62 -6.00 10.93 15.00
CA GLN A 62 -4.70 11.57 15.14
C GLN A 62 -3.61 10.73 14.47
N MET A 63 -3.60 9.41 14.69
CA MET A 63 -2.69 8.48 14.01
C MET A 63 -2.82 8.56 12.48
N ALA A 64 -4.04 8.55 11.95
CA ALA A 64 -4.31 8.65 10.53
C ALA A 64 -3.80 9.99 9.94
N ARG A 65 -4.00 11.10 10.64
CA ARG A 65 -3.48 12.42 10.25
C ARG A 65 -1.95 12.47 10.25
N SER A 66 -1.30 11.94 11.28
CA SER A 66 0.17 11.87 11.35
C SER A 66 0.75 11.05 10.20
N PHE A 67 0.18 9.89 9.90
CA PHE A 67 0.64 9.07 8.78
C PHE A 67 0.33 9.66 7.40
N THR A 68 -0.79 10.37 7.27
CA THR A 68 -1.07 11.18 6.07
C THR A 68 0.01 12.24 5.87
N MET A 69 0.39 12.97 6.93
CA MET A 69 1.44 13.97 6.88
C MET A 69 2.80 13.35 6.53
N LEU A 70 3.13 12.18 7.09
CA LEU A 70 4.36 11.46 6.74
C LEU A 70 4.39 11.04 5.28
N ILE A 71 3.28 10.56 4.72
CA ILE A 71 3.17 10.27 3.28
C ILE A 71 3.46 11.54 2.46
N PHE A 72 2.80 12.65 2.77
CA PHE A 72 2.99 13.91 2.04
C PHE A 72 4.42 14.41 2.11
N LEU A 73 5.03 14.43 3.31
CA LEU A 73 6.40 14.90 3.48
C LEU A 73 7.39 14.01 2.73
N ASN A 74 7.25 12.68 2.82
CA ASN A 74 8.17 11.80 2.11
C ASN A 74 8.03 11.91 0.59
N PHE A 75 6.81 12.06 0.04
CA PHE A 75 6.67 12.32 -1.39
C PHE A 75 7.22 13.68 -1.79
N PHE A 76 6.99 14.72 -0.98
CA PHE A 76 7.53 16.04 -1.25
C PHE A 76 9.05 16.03 -1.31
N PHE A 77 9.73 15.49 -0.30
CA PHE A 77 11.20 15.40 -0.30
C PHE A 77 11.73 14.35 -1.30
N GLY A 78 11.02 13.24 -1.46
CA GLY A 78 11.35 12.16 -2.39
C GLY A 78 11.30 12.59 -3.84
N PHE A 79 10.43 13.54 -4.19
CA PHE A 79 10.38 14.12 -5.54
C PHE A 79 11.69 14.81 -5.94
N PHE A 80 12.43 15.36 -4.97
CA PHE A 80 13.72 16.04 -5.20
C PHE A 80 14.92 15.11 -5.07
N SER A 81 14.74 13.81 -4.82
CA SER A 81 15.82 12.86 -4.61
C SER A 81 15.75 11.70 -5.61
N ALA A 82 16.75 11.62 -6.49
CA ALA A 82 16.87 10.51 -7.46
C ALA A 82 17.13 9.14 -6.79
N ALA A 83 17.57 9.13 -5.52
CA ALA A 83 17.76 7.90 -4.75
C ALA A 83 16.47 7.34 -4.15
N VAL A 84 15.37 8.12 -4.16
CA VAL A 84 14.10 7.71 -3.57
C VAL A 84 13.19 7.08 -4.63
N ASP A 85 12.75 5.87 -4.35
CA ASP A 85 11.81 5.14 -5.18
C ASP A 85 10.36 5.57 -4.93
N ASN A 86 9.98 6.68 -5.55
CA ASN A 86 8.64 7.23 -5.43
C ASN A 86 7.56 6.30 -6.01
N PHE A 87 7.86 5.53 -7.06
CA PHE A 87 6.92 4.54 -7.61
C PHE A 87 6.69 3.40 -6.62
N GLY A 88 7.76 2.91 -5.99
CA GLY A 88 7.65 1.91 -4.93
C GLY A 88 6.83 2.38 -3.73
N HIS A 89 7.02 3.63 -3.29
CA HIS A 89 6.23 4.23 -2.21
C HIS A 89 4.75 4.40 -2.58
N LEU A 90 4.47 4.82 -3.81
CA LEU A 90 3.10 4.98 -4.31
C LEU A 90 2.39 3.63 -4.43
N GLY A 91 3.07 2.64 -5.00
CA GLY A 91 2.53 1.27 -5.10
C GLY A 91 2.33 0.65 -3.72
N GLY A 92 3.25 0.90 -2.78
CA GLY A 92 3.12 0.47 -1.39
C GLY A 92 1.89 1.06 -0.71
N ALA A 93 1.71 2.38 -0.81
CA ALA A 93 0.53 3.09 -0.29
C ALA A 93 -0.78 2.58 -0.91
N LEU A 94 -0.83 2.40 -2.24
CA LEU A 94 -1.98 1.86 -2.95
C LEU A 94 -2.30 0.43 -2.48
N GLY A 95 -1.31 -0.46 -2.49
CA GLY A 95 -1.45 -1.85 -2.08
C GLY A 95 -1.90 -1.99 -0.62
N GLY A 96 -1.31 -1.21 0.28
CA GLY A 96 -1.68 -1.21 1.69
C GLY A 96 -3.08 -0.66 1.96
N ALA A 97 -3.50 0.40 1.26
CA ALA A 97 -4.87 0.90 1.35
C ALA A 97 -5.89 -0.16 0.88
N LEU A 98 -5.62 -0.82 -0.25
CA LEU A 98 -6.49 -1.87 -0.76
C LEU A 98 -6.54 -3.07 0.21
N ALA A 99 -5.38 -3.55 0.66
CA ALA A 99 -5.24 -4.65 1.61
C ALA A 99 -5.96 -4.37 2.93
N ALA A 100 -5.85 -3.17 3.47
CA ALA A 100 -6.52 -2.78 4.70
C ALA A 100 -8.06 -2.81 4.62
N VAL A 101 -8.63 -2.70 3.41
CA VAL A 101 -10.08 -2.78 3.18
C VAL A 101 -10.52 -4.23 3.01
N PHE A 102 -9.85 -5.02 2.16
CA PHE A 102 -10.28 -6.41 1.92
C PHE A 102 -9.88 -7.37 3.04
N ILE A 103 -8.81 -7.09 3.80
CA ILE A 103 -8.46 -7.82 5.02
C ILE A 103 -9.38 -7.34 6.13
N ALA A 104 -10.47 -8.08 6.30
CA ALA A 104 -11.50 -7.81 7.29
C ALA A 104 -10.92 -7.72 8.71
N MET A 105 -11.22 -6.62 9.41
CA MET A 105 -11.03 -6.58 10.86
C MET A 105 -12.02 -7.53 11.55
N PRO A 106 -11.66 -8.16 12.68
CA PRO A 106 -12.50 -9.16 13.35
C PRO A 106 -13.93 -8.73 13.69
N ARG A 107 -14.18 -7.42 13.85
CA ARG A 107 -15.47 -6.86 14.33
C ARG A 107 -16.30 -6.17 13.24
N THR A 108 -16.05 -6.47 11.97
CA THR A 108 -16.71 -5.77 10.85
C THR A 108 -17.91 -6.56 10.32
N SER A 109 -18.99 -5.85 9.99
CA SER A 109 -20.26 -6.44 9.53
C SER A 109 -20.12 -7.24 8.21
N LYS A 110 -20.88 -8.34 8.08
CA LYS A 110 -21.00 -9.15 6.86
C LYS A 110 -21.48 -8.33 5.64
N SER A 111 -22.17 -7.22 5.87
CA SER A 111 -22.64 -6.28 4.82
C SER A 111 -21.51 -5.73 3.94
N GLN A 112 -20.25 -5.73 4.40
CA GLN A 112 -19.12 -5.20 3.65
C GLN A 112 -18.47 -6.21 2.68
N ASN A 113 -18.97 -7.45 2.59
CA ASN A 113 -18.33 -8.50 1.78
C ASN A 113 -18.20 -8.13 0.29
N GLY A 114 -19.20 -7.47 -0.30
CA GLY A 114 -19.13 -7.02 -1.69
C GLY A 114 -18.00 -5.99 -1.93
N GLN A 115 -17.86 -5.03 -1.02
CA GLN A 115 -16.77 -4.05 -1.07
C GLN A 115 -15.40 -4.72 -0.93
N ARG A 116 -15.27 -5.71 -0.04
CA ARG A 116 -14.01 -6.45 0.12
C ARG A 116 -13.61 -7.21 -1.12
N LEU A 117 -14.57 -7.90 -1.74
CA LEU A 117 -14.32 -8.63 -2.97
C LEU A 117 -13.89 -7.67 -4.09
N LEU A 118 -14.56 -6.53 -4.22
CA LEU A 118 -14.17 -5.49 -5.18
C LEU A 118 -12.72 -5.03 -4.97
N PHE A 119 -12.34 -4.70 -3.74
CA PHE A 119 -10.99 -4.22 -3.43
C PHE A 119 -9.92 -5.31 -3.62
N LEU A 120 -10.26 -6.57 -3.35
CA LEU A 120 -9.41 -7.72 -3.64
C LEU A 120 -9.17 -7.87 -5.15
N ILE A 121 -10.24 -7.77 -5.95
CA ILE A 121 -10.14 -7.82 -7.42
C ILE A 121 -9.28 -6.67 -7.93
N ILE A 122 -9.53 -5.44 -7.47
CA ILE A 122 -8.73 -4.27 -7.84
C ILE A 122 -7.25 -4.49 -7.49
N TYR A 123 -6.96 -5.06 -6.32
CA TYR A 123 -5.59 -5.38 -5.93
C TYR A 123 -4.93 -6.34 -6.93
N PHE A 124 -5.55 -7.47 -7.25
CA PHE A 124 -4.95 -8.44 -8.18
C PHE A 124 -4.84 -7.90 -9.60
N VAL A 125 -5.83 -7.12 -10.07
CA VAL A 125 -5.76 -6.46 -11.39
C VAL A 125 -4.56 -5.53 -11.47
N ASN A 126 -4.33 -4.69 -10.44
CA ASN A 126 -3.17 -3.80 -10.41
C ASN A 126 -1.86 -4.59 -10.33
N ALA A 127 -1.80 -5.64 -9.50
CA ALA A 127 -0.60 -6.46 -9.38
C ALA A 127 -0.22 -7.12 -10.72
N ILE A 128 -1.20 -7.70 -11.43
CA ILE A 128 -0.98 -8.31 -12.75
C ILE A 128 -0.57 -7.24 -13.77
N PHE A 129 -1.24 -6.09 -13.77
CA PHE A 129 -0.92 -4.99 -14.68
C PHE A 129 0.52 -4.49 -14.49
N PHE A 130 0.96 -4.25 -13.25
CA PHE A 130 2.32 -3.80 -12.96
C PHE A 130 3.36 -4.89 -13.27
N ALA A 131 3.09 -6.15 -12.93
CA ALA A 131 3.97 -7.26 -13.29
C ALA A 131 4.14 -7.36 -14.82
N TYR A 132 3.03 -7.37 -15.57
CA TYR A 132 3.05 -7.41 -17.03
C TYR A 132 3.83 -6.23 -17.62
N THR A 133 3.54 -5.01 -17.15
CA THR A 133 4.24 -3.80 -17.62
C THR A 133 5.74 -3.86 -17.35
N GLY A 134 6.14 -4.30 -16.16
CA GLY A 134 7.55 -4.47 -15.81
C GLY A 134 8.25 -5.52 -16.66
N PHE A 135 7.61 -6.66 -16.93
CA PHE A 135 8.16 -7.69 -17.82
C PHE A 135 8.28 -7.21 -19.26
N MET A 136 7.29 -6.50 -19.80
CA MET A 136 7.37 -5.93 -21.14
C MET A 136 8.53 -4.94 -21.22
N ARG A 137 8.65 -4.03 -20.24
CA ARG A 137 9.75 -3.05 -20.18
C ARG A 137 11.13 -3.72 -20.08
N ALA A 138 11.27 -4.72 -19.21
CA ALA A 138 12.51 -5.47 -19.05
C ALA A 138 12.87 -6.31 -20.29
N GLY A 139 11.87 -6.89 -20.97
CA GLY A 139 12.05 -7.64 -22.20
C GLY A 139 12.51 -6.77 -23.38
N PHE A 140 12.03 -5.53 -23.48
CA PHE A 140 12.53 -4.57 -24.47
C PHE A 140 13.95 -4.06 -24.17
N ALA A 141 14.45 -4.15 -22.93
CA ALA A 141 15.80 -3.74 -22.57
C ALA A 141 16.89 -4.77 -22.94
N LEU A 142 16.51 -5.96 -23.43
CA LEU A 142 17.42 -7.06 -23.79
C LEU A 142 17.59 -7.25 -25.32
N TYR A 143 17.03 -6.35 -26.13
CA TYR A 143 17.20 -6.29 -27.59
C TYR A 143 17.66 -4.90 -28.02
#